data_AF-A0A2V9ZU07-F1
#
_entry.id   AF-A0A2V9ZU07-F1
#
_cell.length_a   1.000
_cell.length_b   1.000
_cell.length_c   1.000
_cell.angle_alpha   90.00
_cell.angle_beta   90.00
_cell.angle_gamma   90.00
#
_symmetry.space_group_name_H-M   'P 1'
#
loop_
_entity.id
_entity.type
_entity.pdbx_description
1 polymer ?
#
loop_
_entity_poly.entity_id
_entity_poly.type
_entity_poly.pdbx_seq_one_letter_code
_entity_poly.pdbx_strand_id
1 'polypeptide(L)' 'GSITLQVPQTLAADVDLHTNDGHITVEVPVSVEGGLGGKRIRGKINGGGNLVTIHSGDGSIRLEKS' A
#
# COMPACT_ATOMS: atom_id res chain seq x y z
N GLY A 1 0.60 11.43 10.45
CA GLY A 1 1.15 12.21 9.33
C GLY A 1 1.09 11.41 8.05
N SER A 2 1.21 12.07 6.90
CA SER A 2 1.18 11.41 5.59
C SER A 2 2.46 10.62 5.31
N ILE A 3 2.32 9.47 4.64
CA ILE A 3 3.43 8.58 4.29
C ILE A 3 3.43 8.38 2.77
N THR A 4 4.57 8.63 2.12
CA THR A 4 4.81 8.25 0.73
C THR A 4 5.89 7.18 0.71
N LEU A 5 5.59 6.02 0.13
CA LEU A 5 6.55 4.96 -0.12
C LEU A 5 6.80 4.85 -1.62
N GLN A 6 8.04 5.08 -2.02
CA GLN A 6 8.52 4.87 -3.37
C GLN A 6 9.14 3.47 -3.46
N VAL A 7 8.69 2.67 -4.42
CA VAL A 7 9.19 1.31 -4.63
C VAL A 7 9.72 1.12 -6.05
N PRO A 8 10.79 0.33 -6.23
CA PRO A 8 11.23 -0.05 -7.57
C PRO A 8 10.19 -0.96 -8.23
N GLN A 9 10.11 -0.89 -9.56
CA GLN A 9 9.18 -1.72 -10.36
C GLN A 9 9.40 -3.23 -10.19
N THR A 10 10.55 -3.66 -9.71
CA THR A 10 10.93 -5.05 -9.52
C THR A 10 10.63 -5.57 -8.11
N LEU A 11 10.12 -4.72 -7.21
CA LEU A 11 9.82 -5.14 -5.84
C LEU A 11 8.70 -6.19 -5.85
N ALA A 12 8.98 -7.38 -5.32
CA ALA A 12 7.99 -8.41 -5.05
C ALA A 12 7.70 -8.44 -3.54
N ALA A 13 6.49 -8.07 -3.15
CA ALA A 13 6.12 -7.90 -1.75
C ALA A 13 4.61 -8.07 -1.52
N ASP A 14 4.27 -8.61 -0.36
CA ASP A 14 2.92 -8.51 0.18
C ASP A 14 2.76 -7.14 0.83
N VAL A 15 1.63 -6.47 0.62
CA VAL A 15 1.36 -5.14 1.17
C VAL A 15 0.16 -5.14 2.09
N ASP A 16 0.29 -4.44 3.21
CA ASP A 16 -0.78 -4.14 4.16
C ASP A 16 -0.73 -2.64 4.52
N LEU A 17 -1.64 -1.87 3.93
CA LEU A 17 -1.72 -0.42 4.08
C LEU A 17 -2.96 -0.08 4.89
N HIS A 18 -2.82 0.72 5.94
CA HIS A 18 -3.94 1.13 6.81
C HIS A 18 -3.85 2.60 7.22
N THR A 19 -4.95 3.34 7.02
CA THR A 19 -5.13 4.71 7.49
C THR A 19 -6.44 4.88 8.26
N ASN A 20 -6.45 5.68 9.33
CA ASN A 20 -7.67 5.95 10.11
C ASN A 20 -8.49 7.09 9.48
N ASP A 21 -7.88 8.25 9.25
CA ASP A 21 -8.60 9.44 8.77
C ASP A 21 -8.25 9.84 7.32
N GLY A 22 -7.15 9.33 6.79
CA GLY A 22 -6.70 9.62 5.43
C GLY A 22 -7.35 8.75 4.34
N HIS A 23 -6.74 8.82 3.16
CA HIS A 23 -6.98 7.94 2.03
C HIS A 23 -5.71 7.17 1.67
N ILE A 24 -5.88 6.05 0.96
CA ILE A 24 -4.77 5.26 0.43
C ILE A 24 -4.78 5.37 -1.08
N THR A 25 -3.67 5.83 -1.66
CA THR A 25 -3.46 5.89 -3.10
C THR A 25 -2.36 4.91 -3.48
N VAL A 26 -2.63 4.07 -4.49
CA VAL A 26 -1.71 3.07 -5.00
C VAL A 26 -1.52 3.30 -6.49
N GLU A 27 -0.30 3.65 -6.88
CA GLU A 27 0.10 3.97 -8.25
C GLU A 27 1.04 2.89 -8.85
N VAL A 28 1.15 1.75 -8.18
CA VAL A 28 1.85 0.56 -8.67
C VAL A 28 0.86 -0.58 -8.86
N PRO A 29 1.11 -1.52 -9.79
CA PRO A 29 0.25 -2.69 -9.94
C PRO A 29 0.22 -3.52 -8.66
N VAL A 30 -0.94 -3.55 -7.99
CA VAL A 30 -1.21 -4.38 -6.82
C VAL A 30 -2.35 -5.33 -7.15
N SER A 31 -2.11 -6.62 -6.97
CA SER A 31 -3.15 -7.64 -6.92
C SER A 31 -3.81 -7.59 -5.55
N VAL A 32 -4.95 -6.91 -5.45
CA VAL A 32 -5.68 -6.73 -4.19
C VAL A 32 -6.35 -8.05 -3.79
N GLU A 33 -6.19 -8.43 -2.53
CA GLU A 33 -6.83 -9.60 -1.96
C GLU A 33 -8.06 -9.16 -1.15
N GLY A 34 -9.25 -9.62 -1.55
CA GLY A 34 -10.50 -9.27 -0.90
C GLY A 34 -11.08 -7.93 -1.38
N GLY A 35 -11.84 -7.26 -0.51
CA GLY A 35 -12.52 -6.01 -0.83
C GLY A 35 -11.62 -4.78 -0.68
N LEU A 36 -11.75 -3.83 -1.60
CA LEU A 36 -11.16 -2.50 -1.46
C LEU A 36 -11.94 -1.71 -0.39
N GLY A 37 -11.40 -1.66 0.83
CA GLY A 37 -11.84 -0.69 1.83
C GLY A 37 -11.07 0.61 1.64
N GLY A 38 -11.75 1.76 1.55
CA GLY A 38 -11.07 3.06 1.35
C GLY A 38 -10.02 3.43 2.42
N LYS A 39 -10.01 2.70 3.54
CA LYS A 39 -9.11 2.86 4.70
C LYS A 39 -8.05 1.77 4.82
N ARG A 40 -8.16 0.67 4.07
CA ARG A 40 -7.26 -0.49 4.19
C ARG A 40 -7.11 -1.20 2.84
N ILE A 41 -5.86 -1.39 2.42
CA ILE A 41 -5.52 -2.16 1.22
C ILE A 41 -4.61 -3.30 1.62
N ARG A 42 -5.00 -4.52 1.24
CA ARG A 42 -4.16 -5.71 1.33
C ARG A 42 -3.99 -6.30 -0.06
N GLY A 43 -2.78 -6.65 -0.44
CA GLY A 43 -2.53 -7.22 -1.75
C GLY A 43 -1.09 -7.63 -1.97
N LYS A 44 -0.76 -7.89 -3.22
CA LYS A 44 0.55 -8.38 -3.66
C LYS A 44 1.08 -7.52 -4.80
N ILE A 45 2.35 -7.13 -4.73
CA ILE A 45 3.09 -6.50 -5.82
C ILE A 45 3.98 -7.58 -6.46
N ASN A 46 3.99 -7.68 -7.79
CA ASN A 46 4.83 -8.60 -8.57
C ASN A 46 4.85 -10.05 -8.06
N GLY A 47 3.69 -10.60 -7.69
CA GLY A 47 3.57 -11.98 -7.20
C GLY A 47 3.70 -12.14 -5.68
N GLY A 48 3.95 -11.05 -4.94
CA GLY A 48 4.03 -11.06 -3.48
C GLY A 48 5.42 -11.38 -2.95
N GLY A 49 5.53 -11.63 -1.65
CA GLY A 49 6.80 -11.98 -1.00
C GLY A 49 6.87 -11.52 0.44
N ASN A 50 7.91 -10.76 0.78
CA ASN A 50 8.05 -10.19 2.11
C ASN A 50 6.93 -9.18 2.39
N LEU A 51 6.44 -9.16 3.62
CA LEU A 51 5.37 -8.26 4.04
C LEU A 51 5.90 -6.85 4.31
N VAL A 52 5.30 -5.87 3.64
CA VAL A 52 5.46 -4.44 3.90
C VAL A 52 4.17 -3.92 4.53
N THR A 53 4.29 -3.42 5.75
CA THR A 53 3.15 -2.85 6.50
C THR A 53 3.33 -1.35 6.66
N ILE A 54 2.30 -0.59 6.31
CA ILE A 54 2.25 0.86 6.51
C ILE A 54 1.01 1.21 7.32
N HIS A 55 1.20 1.95 8.40
CA HIS A 55 0.12 2.42 9.26
C HIS A 55 0.22 3.93 9.49
N SER A 56 -0.90 4.64 9.29
CA SER A 56 -1.02 6.06 9.61
C SER A 56 -2.33 6.36 10.36
N GLY A 57 -2.25 7.19 11.40
CA GLY A 57 -3.44 7.66 12.13
C GLY A 57 -4.19 8.75 11.35
N ASP A 58 -3.63 9.96 11.32
CA ASP A 58 -4.26 11.16 10.76
C ASP A 58 -3.80 11.55 9.34
N GLY A 59 -3.16 10.62 8.62
CA GLY A 59 -2.48 10.94 7.35
C GLY A 59 -2.83 9.98 6.22
N SER A 60 -2.59 10.46 5.00
CA SER A 60 -2.80 9.65 3.79
C SER A 60 -1.58 8.80 3.48
N ILE A 61 -1.80 7.65 2.85
CA ILE A 61 -0.73 6.75 2.40
C ILE A 61 -0.68 6.81 0.87
N ARG A 62 0.50 7.07 0.32
CA ARG A 62 0.77 6.98 -1.11
C ARG A 62 1.82 5.92 -1.36
N LEU A 63 1.51 4.95 -2.20
CA LEU A 63 2.44 3.96 -2.70
C LEU A 63 2.66 4.23 -4.18
N GLU A 64 3.88 4.60 -4.56
CA GLU A 64 4.22 5.00 -5.92
C GLU A 64 5.51 4.36 -6.39
N LYS A 65 5.72 4.41 -7.71
CA LYS A 65 6.96 3.95 -8.33
C LYS A 65 8.06 4.99 -8.09
N SER A 66 9.27 4.54 -7.77
CA SER A 66 10.50 5.36 -7.77
C SER A 66 10.91 5.82 -9.17
#